data_AF-A0A2A4KGL0-F1
#
_entry.id   AF-A0A2A4KGL0-F1
#
_cell.length_a   1.000
_cell.length_b   1.000
_cell.length_c   1.000
_cell.angle_alpha   90.00
_cell.angle_beta   90.00
_cell.angle_gamma   90.00
#
_symmetry.space_group_name_H-M   'P 1'
#
loop_
_entity.id
_entity.type
_entity.pdbx_description
1 polymer ?
#
loop_
_entity_poly.entity_id
_entity_poly.type
_entity_poly.pdbx_seq_one_letter_code
_entity_poly.pdbx_strand_id
1 'polypeptide(L)' 'MSAARTRIETMPPGQPRTEAEAWISWAAAAVERLDPLSTPPRLPDLPEPRADDLRPFLGHWSPYGP' A
#
# COMPACT_ATOMS: atom_id res chain seq x y z
N MET A 1 11.79 -13.15 -8.06
CA MET A 1 11.79 -14.36 -7.20
C MET A 1 12.29 -15.60 -7.96
N SER A 2 13.57 -15.68 -8.38
CA SER A 2 14.05 -16.88 -9.10
C SER A 2 14.70 -17.92 -8.16
N ALA A 3 15.58 -17.50 -7.25
CA ALA A 3 16.34 -18.41 -6.38
C ALA A 3 15.47 -19.32 -5.51
N ALA A 4 14.38 -18.80 -4.92
CA ALA A 4 13.46 -19.60 -4.12
C ALA A 4 12.74 -20.66 -4.97
N ARG A 5 12.38 -20.34 -6.22
CA ARG A 5 11.75 -21.28 -7.15
C ARG A 5 12.74 -22.36 -7.62
N THR A 6 13.99 -21.98 -7.91
CA THR A 6 15.08 -22.93 -8.21
C THR A 6 15.31 -23.90 -7.06
N ARG A 7 15.21 -23.45 -5.80
CA ARG A 7 15.34 -24.35 -4.65
C ARG A 7 14.23 -25.42 -4.63
N ILE A 8 12.98 -25.04 -4.89
CA ILE A 8 11.84 -25.96 -4.92
C ILE A 8 12.01 -27.04 -5.99
N GLU A 9 12.54 -26.69 -7.16
CA GLU A 9 12.77 -27.64 -8.25
C GLU A 9 13.73 -28.77 -7.84
N THR A 10 14.66 -28.48 -6.92
CA THR A 10 15.58 -29.48 -6.35
C THR A 10 15.00 -30.27 -5.17
N MET A 11 13.79 -29.94 -4.71
CA MET A 11 13.16 -30.67 -3.60
C MET A 11 12.60 -32.01 -4.07
N PRO A 12 12.75 -33.07 -3.28
CA PRO A 12 12.09 -34.34 -3.55
C PRO A 12 10.56 -34.12 -3.58
N PRO A 13 9.83 -34.91 -4.40
CA PRO A 13 8.38 -34.84 -4.41
C PRO A 13 7.82 -35.20 -3.04
N GLY A 14 6.80 -34.46 -2.61
CA GLY A 14 6.16 -34.66 -1.31
C GLY A 14 5.54 -33.37 -0.79
N GLN A 15 4.84 -33.50 0.33
CA GLN A 15 4.12 -32.40 0.96
C GLN A 15 4.98 -31.13 1.19
N PRO A 16 6.25 -31.21 1.64
CA PRO A 16 7.08 -30.03 1.81
C PRO A 16 7.31 -29.23 0.52
N ARG A 17 7.38 -29.93 -0.63
CA ARG A 17 7.53 -29.28 -1.94
C ARG A 17 6.23 -28.58 -2.34
N THR A 18 5.09 -29.23 -2.16
CA THR A 18 3.78 -28.65 -2.44
C THR A 18 3.49 -27.41 -1.59
N GLU A 19 3.84 -27.44 -0.30
CA GLU A 19 3.68 -26.30 0.61
C GLU A 19 4.59 -25.13 0.19
N ALA A 20 5.83 -25.41 -0.19
CA ALA A 20 6.75 -24.38 -0.69
C ALA A 20 6.24 -23.76 -2.00
N GLU A 21 5.69 -24.57 -2.91
CA GLU A 21 5.11 -24.09 -4.18
C GLU A 21 3.90 -23.17 -3.92
N ALA A 22 3.01 -23.58 -3.01
CA ALA A 22 1.86 -22.79 -2.60
C ALA A 22 2.30 -21.45 -1.97
N TRP A 23 3.32 -21.47 -1.12
CA TRP A 23 3.84 -20.27 -0.48
C TRP A 23 4.46 -19.30 -1.50
N ILE A 24 5.28 -19.78 -2.44
CA ILE A 24 5.84 -18.91 -3.50
C ILE A 24 4.73 -18.32 -4.38
N SER A 25 3.72 -19.12 -4.72
CA SER A 25 2.58 -18.64 -5.51
C SER A 25 1.83 -17.53 -4.79
N TRP A 26 1.52 -17.73 -3.51
CA TRP A 26 0.90 -16.72 -2.67
C TRP A 26 1.77 -15.46 -2.56
N ALA A 27 3.08 -15.62 -2.31
CA ALA A 27 3.99 -14.50 -2.14
C ALA A 27 4.09 -13.64 -3.40
N ALA A 28 4.16 -14.27 -4.58
CA ALA A 28 4.16 -13.56 -5.86
C ALA A 28 2.87 -12.74 -6.04
N ALA A 29 1.71 -13.33 -5.79
CA ALA A 29 0.43 -12.62 -5.86
C ALA A 29 0.30 -11.51 -4.80
N ALA A 30 0.89 -11.69 -3.62
CA ALA A 30 0.89 -10.68 -2.57
C ALA A 30 1.75 -9.47 -2.93
N VAL A 31 2.92 -9.68 -3.56
CA VAL A 31 3.78 -8.59 -4.02
C VAL A 31 3.07 -7.73 -5.05
N GLU A 32 2.44 -8.32 -6.06
CA GLU A 32 1.70 -7.57 -7.08
C GLU A 32 0.58 -6.69 -6.48
N ARG A 33 -0.14 -7.22 -5.48
CA ARG A 33 -1.21 -6.47 -4.80
C ARG A 33 -0.69 -5.35 -3.91
N LEU A 34 0.44 -5.56 -3.25
CA LEU A 34 1.03 -4.61 -2.32
C LEU A 34 1.94 -3.60 -2.99
N ASP A 35 2.27 -3.78 -4.27
CA ASP A 35 3.10 -2.86 -5.02
C ASP A 35 2.41 -1.48 -5.09
N PRO A 36 2.94 -0.47 -4.39
CA PRO A 36 2.37 0.87 -4.41
C PRO A 36 2.50 1.56 -5.77
N LEU A 37 3.33 1.01 -6.68
CA LEU A 37 3.49 1.51 -8.05
C LEU A 37 2.44 0.93 -9.01
N SER A 38 1.79 -0.18 -8.64
CA SER A 38 0.73 -0.81 -9.45
C SER A 38 -0.60 -0.07 -9.36
N THR A 39 -0.80 0.78 -8.35
CA THR A 39 -1.98 1.63 -8.22
C THR A 39 -1.55 3.09 -8.27
N PRO A 40 -2.11 3.91 -9.19
CA PRO A 40 -1.85 5.34 -9.17
C PRO A 40 -2.20 5.91 -7.79
N PRO A 41 -1.28 6.65 -7.13
CA PRO A 41 -1.58 7.25 -5.84
C PRO A 41 -2.76 8.20 -6.02
N ARG A 42 -3.87 7.89 -5.34
CA ARG A 42 -5.01 8.80 -5.28
C ARG A 42 -4.75 9.78 -4.16
N LEU A 43 -4.87 11.08 -4.44
CA LEU A 43 -5.04 12.03 -3.36
C LEU A 43 -6.32 11.64 -2.60
N PRO A 44 -6.30 11.62 -1.26
CA PRO A 44 -7.54 11.57 -0.51
C PRO A 44 -8.40 12.76 -0.92
N ASP A 45 -9.71 12.58 -0.96
CA ASP A 45 -10.64 13.68 -1.21
C ASP A 45 -10.43 14.73 -0.12
N LEU A 46 -9.81 15.85 -0.48
CA LEU A 46 -9.65 16.97 0.42
C LEU A 46 -11.02 17.65 0.54
N PRO A 47 -11.54 17.88 1.76
CA PRO A 47 -12.76 18.65 1.92
C PRO A 47 -12.55 20.06 1.38
N GLU A 48 -13.60 20.64 0.78
CA GLU A 48 -13.57 22.03 0.32
C GLU A 48 -13.23 22.94 1.52
N PRO A 49 -12.18 23.79 1.41
CA PRO A 49 -11.79 24.67 2.51
C PRO A 49 -12.91 25.64 2.84
N ARG A 50 -13.31 25.67 4.10
CA ARG A 50 -14.32 26.60 4.63
C ARG A 50 -13.60 27.80 5.24
N ALA A 51 -14.27 28.96 5.24
CA ALA A 51 -13.77 30.15 5.93
C ALA A 51 -13.45 29.87 7.42
N ASP A 52 -14.22 28.95 8.01
CA ASP A 52 -14.06 28.49 9.39
C ASP A 52 -12.78 27.68 9.66
N ASP A 53 -12.18 27.08 8.62
CA ASP A 53 -10.92 26.31 8.73
C ASP A 53 -9.71 27.22 8.92
N LEU A 54 -9.85 28.50 8.54
CA LEU A 54 -8.82 29.52 8.73
C LEU A 54 -8.81 30.08 10.17
N ARG A 55 -9.90 29.92 10.94
CA ARG A 55 -10.06 30.52 12.28
C ARG A 55 -8.87 30.29 13.23
N PRO A 56 -8.27 29.08 13.33
CA PRO A 56 -7.12 28.86 14.21
C PRO A 56 -5.87 29.65 13.79
N PHE A 57 -5.77 30.02 12.51
CA PHE A 57 -4.62 30.71 11.92
C PHE A 57 -4.83 32.22 11.79
N LEU A 58 -6.06 32.70 12.02
CA LEU A 58 -6.43 34.10 11.86
C LEU A 58 -6.00 35.01 13.02
N GLY A 59 -5.62 34.48 14.19
CA GLY A 59 -5.10 35.29 15.30
C GLY A 59 -6.01 36.49 15.64
N HIS A 60 -5.48 37.71 15.56
CA HIS A 60 -6.23 38.97 15.77
C HIS A 60 -6.96 39.49 14.53
N TRP A 61 -6.88 38.78 13.40
CA TRP A 61 -7.52 39.17 12.15
C TRP A 61 -8.90 38.52 12.05
N SER A 62 -9.91 39.21 12.56
CA SER A 62 -11.31 38.85 12.26
C SER A 62 -11.64 39.25 10.80
N PRO A 63 -12.27 38.37 9.99
CA PRO A 63 -12.80 38.75 8.68
C PRO A 63 -13.97 39.76 8.80
N TYR A 64 -14.47 40.00 10.00
CA TYR A 64 -15.51 40.98 10.31
C TYR A 64 -15.00 42.16 11.17
N GLY A 65 -13.68 42.34 11.29
CA GLY A 65 -13.03 43.47 12.00
C GLY A 65 -12.97 43.33 13.53
N PRO A 66 -12.20 44.20 14.23
CA PRO A 66 -12.32 44.37 15.69
C PRO A 66 -13.69 44.91 16.10
#